data_AF-A0A1Y3B967-F1
#
_entry.id   AF-A0A1Y3B967-F1
#
_cell.length_a   1.000
_cell.length_b   1.000
_cell.length_c   1.000
_cell.angle_alpha   90.00
_cell.angle_beta   90.00
_cell.angle_gamma   90.00
#
_symmetry.space_group_name_H-M   'P 1'
#
loop_
_entity.id
_entity.type
_entity.pdbx_description
1 polymer ?
#
loop_
_entity_poly.entity_id
_entity_poly.type
_entity_poly.pdbx_seq_one_letter_code
_entity_poly.pdbx_strand_id
1 'polypeptide(L)'
;MEVSLGQYFHAGGVSIWNQIPIMKGVGFASMIMIGLCNTYYIVIIAWTLYYLFSSLRVPLPWMTCDNEWNTISCWINNAMGNDPDDVEIPPTGSVSPAQEFWTHKALNISGDMAEIGQVQWHLFGTLILAWILVYLVIYKGIHQSGKIIWVMAMFPYVILTILFGYGLSLPGAFDGISFYITPQWHMLKEAKIWVAAGTQLLFTYGIGIGTNIALGSYNPTNHNFYR
;
A
#
# COMPACT_ATOMS: atom_id res chain seq x y z
N MET A 1 -9.29 -13.15 19.87
CA MET A 1 -10.61 -13.80 19.74
C MET A 1 -10.78 -14.51 18.40
N GLU A 2 -10.58 -13.85 17.26
CA GLU A 2 -10.73 -14.51 15.95
C GLU A 2 -9.77 -15.69 15.76
N VAL A 3 -8.49 -15.50 16.14
CA VAL A 3 -7.48 -16.57 16.09
C VAL A 3 -7.87 -17.76 16.96
N SER A 4 -8.35 -17.53 18.18
CA SER A 4 -8.78 -18.60 19.10
C SER A 4 -10.00 -19.35 18.58
N LEU A 5 -10.94 -18.66 17.93
CA LEU A 5 -12.08 -19.28 17.27
C LEU A 5 -11.63 -20.16 16.10
N GLY A 6 -10.71 -19.67 15.27
CA GLY A 6 -10.10 -20.44 14.19
C GLY A 6 -9.40 -21.70 14.68
N GLN A 7 -8.56 -21.56 15.71
CA GLN A 7 -7.80 -22.67 16.31
C GLN A 7 -8.71 -23.70 16.99
N TYR A 8 -9.77 -23.27 17.68
CA TYR A 8 -10.68 -24.20 18.35
C TYR A 8 -11.52 -25.04 17.38
N PHE A 9 -12.05 -24.42 16.32
CA PHE A 9 -12.94 -25.09 15.38
C PHE A 9 -12.21 -25.73 14.19
N HIS A 10 -10.92 -25.44 13.99
CA HIS A 10 -10.15 -25.81 12.78
C HIS A 10 -10.90 -25.52 11.48
N ALA A 11 -11.64 -24.41 11.46
CA ALA A 11 -12.53 -24.03 10.37
C ALA A 11 -12.12 -22.67 9.80
N GLY A 12 -12.22 -22.53 8.47
CA GLY A 12 -11.98 -21.25 7.79
C GLY A 12 -13.10 -20.23 8.05
N GLY A 13 -12.89 -18.99 7.60
CA GLY A 13 -13.78 -17.85 7.87
C GLY A 13 -15.25 -18.00 7.42
N VAL A 14 -15.54 -18.84 6.43
CA VAL A 14 -16.93 -19.17 6.02
C VAL A 14 -17.47 -20.37 6.80
N SER A 15 -16.65 -21.43 6.93
CA SER A 15 -17.09 -22.70 7.52
C SER A 15 -17.41 -22.57 9.01
N ILE A 16 -16.76 -21.65 9.72
CA ILE A 16 -17.03 -21.41 11.14
C ILE A 16 -18.50 -21.04 11.42
N TRP A 17 -19.15 -20.35 10.47
CA TRP A 17 -20.55 -19.95 10.61
C TRP A 17 -21.55 -21.10 10.42
N ASN A 18 -21.09 -22.31 10.08
CA ASN A 18 -21.95 -23.50 10.14
C ASN A 18 -22.40 -23.83 11.57
N GLN A 19 -21.66 -23.37 12.59
CA GLN A 19 -22.05 -23.53 14.00
C GLN A 19 -23.23 -22.63 14.40
N ILE A 20 -23.40 -21.48 13.72
CA ILE A 20 -24.49 -20.53 13.96
C ILE A 20 -25.18 -20.25 12.62
N PRO A 21 -26.12 -21.12 12.18
CA PRO A 21 -26.69 -21.07 10.83
C PRO A 21 -27.34 -19.73 10.46
N ILE A 22 -27.91 -19.01 11.42
CA ILE A 22 -28.51 -17.69 11.22
C ILE A 22 -27.49 -16.63 10.77
N MET A 23 -26.21 -16.80 11.10
CA MET A 23 -25.13 -15.86 10.74
C MET A 23 -24.27 -16.33 9.55
N LYS A 24 -24.69 -17.36 8.79
CA LYS A 24 -23.95 -17.82 7.59
C LYS A 24 -23.69 -16.70 6.57
N GLY A 25 -24.60 -15.73 6.47
CA GLY A 25 -24.44 -14.57 5.59
C GLY A 25 -23.17 -13.75 5.87
N VAL A 26 -22.69 -13.73 7.13
CA VAL A 26 -21.46 -13.00 7.51
C VAL A 26 -20.24 -13.58 6.81
N GLY A 27 -20.13 -14.91 6.72
CA GLY A 27 -19.02 -15.56 6.02
C GLY A 27 -19.02 -15.29 4.51
N PHE A 28 -20.19 -15.26 3.87
CA PHE A 28 -20.26 -14.92 2.45
C PHE A 28 -19.99 -13.44 2.20
N ALA A 29 -20.48 -12.55 3.07
CA ALA A 29 -20.19 -11.12 2.98
C ALA A 29 -18.68 -10.83 3.13
N SER A 30 -18.00 -11.48 4.07
CA SER A 30 -16.55 -11.33 4.22
C SER A 30 -15.77 -11.87 3.02
N MET A 31 -16.22 -12.98 2.41
CA MET A 31 -15.63 -13.51 1.18
C MET A 31 -15.74 -12.53 0.00
N ILE A 32 -16.90 -11.91 -0.18
CA ILE A 32 -17.10 -10.88 -1.22
C ILE A 32 -16.20 -9.67 -0.95
N MET A 33 -16.15 -9.21 0.30
CA MET A 33 -15.29 -8.10 0.71
C MET A 33 -13.82 -8.39 0.41
N ILE A 34 -13.30 -9.57 0.79
CA ILE A 34 -11.93 -9.98 0.48
C ILE A 34 -11.69 -10.03 -1.03
N GLY A 35 -12.65 -10.53 -1.81
CA GLY A 35 -12.54 -10.56 -3.27
C GLY A 35 -12.36 -9.16 -3.88
N LEU A 36 -13.15 -8.19 -3.41
CA LEU A 36 -13.04 -6.79 -3.83
C LEU A 36 -11.71 -6.17 -3.38
N CYS A 37 -11.30 -6.40 -2.13
CA CYS A 37 -10.00 -5.94 -1.63
C CYS A 37 -8.85 -6.51 -2.45
N ASN A 38 -8.86 -7.81 -2.76
CA ASN A 38 -7.81 -8.45 -3.57
C ASN A 38 -7.73 -7.85 -4.98
N THR A 39 -8.88 -7.54 -5.59
CA THR A 39 -8.94 -6.88 -6.91
C THR A 39 -8.33 -5.48 -6.87
N TYR A 40 -8.54 -4.73 -5.78
CA TYR A 40 -7.93 -3.42 -5.60
C TYR A 40 -6.42 -3.51 -5.30
N TYR A 41 -6.02 -4.37 -4.36
CA TYR A 41 -4.61 -4.48 -3.93
C TYR A 41 -3.69 -5.03 -5.02
N ILE A 42 -4.17 -5.93 -5.89
CA ILE A 42 -3.34 -6.44 -6.98
C ILE A 42 -2.98 -5.33 -7.99
N VAL A 43 -3.85 -4.33 -8.17
CA VAL A 43 -3.57 -3.16 -9.01
C VAL A 43 -2.47 -2.30 -8.40
N ILE A 44 -2.47 -2.11 -7.08
CA ILE A 44 -1.37 -1.41 -6.38
C ILE A 44 -0.04 -2.15 -6.58
N ILE A 45 -0.03 -3.48 -6.47
CA ILE A 45 1.17 -4.28 -6.74
C ILE A 45 1.64 -4.10 -8.20
N ALA A 46 0.71 -4.03 -9.16
CA ALA A 46 1.05 -3.77 -10.55
C ALA A 46 1.72 -2.39 -10.74
N TRP A 47 1.25 -1.37 -10.02
CA TRP A 47 1.89 -0.05 -10.02
C TRP A 47 3.29 -0.09 -9.40
N THR A 48 3.46 -0.74 -8.25
CA THR A 48 4.79 -0.82 -7.62
C THR A 48 5.80 -1.58 -8.49
N LEU A 49 5.37 -2.66 -9.15
CA LEU A 49 6.21 -3.37 -10.14
C LEU A 49 6.57 -2.48 -11.33
N TYR A 50 5.63 -1.67 -11.83
CA TYR A 50 5.90 -0.73 -12.91
C TYR A 50 6.95 0.32 -12.50
N TYR A 51 6.83 0.90 -11.30
CA TYR A 51 7.83 1.82 -10.76
C TYR A 51 9.18 1.14 -10.50
N LEU A 52 9.17 -0.11 -10.04
CA LEU A 52 10.38 -0.91 -9.83
C LEU A 52 11.15 -1.17 -11.13
N PHE A 53 10.46 -1.49 -12.23
CA PHE A 53 11.13 -1.64 -13.53
C PHE A 53 11.57 -0.29 -14.11
N SER A 54 10.78 0.76 -13.89
CA SER A 54 11.10 2.11 -14.36
C SER A 54 12.31 2.72 -13.63
N SER A 55 12.55 2.35 -12.37
CA SER A 55 13.71 2.80 -11.60
C SER A 55 15.04 2.17 -12.02
N LEU A 56 15.02 1.17 -12.90
CA LEU A 56 16.23 0.60 -13.52
C LEU A 56 16.79 1.50 -14.64
N ARG A 57 16.07 2.55 -15.05
CA ARG A 57 16.52 3.50 -16.06
C ARG A 57 17.30 4.66 -15.43
N VAL A 58 18.34 5.11 -16.12
CA VAL A 58 19.15 6.29 -15.75
C VAL A 58 19.13 7.25 -16.95
N PRO A 59 18.67 8.51 -16.80
CA PRO A 59 18.07 9.11 -15.59
C PRO A 59 16.69 8.53 -15.23
N LEU A 60 16.23 8.76 -14.00
CA LEU A 60 14.89 8.32 -13.59
C LEU A 60 13.80 9.09 -14.36
N PRO A 61 12.73 8.45 -14.83
CA PRO A 61 11.72 9.09 -15.67
C PRO A 61 10.98 10.26 -15.03
N TRP A 62 10.88 10.28 -13.69
CA TRP A 62 10.22 11.33 -12.91
C TRP A 62 11.19 12.37 -12.33
N MET A 63 12.45 12.37 -12.77
CA MET A 63 13.46 13.33 -12.33
C MET A 63 13.46 14.61 -13.18
N THR A 64 13.09 14.52 -14.46
CA THR A 64 13.21 15.62 -15.43
C THR A 64 11.86 16.01 -16.03
N CYS A 65 11.74 17.28 -16.42
CA CYS A 65 10.58 17.78 -17.17
C CYS A 65 10.73 17.60 -18.70
N ASP A 66 11.86 17.08 -19.18
CA ASP A 66 12.15 16.87 -20.60
C ASP A 66 11.68 15.48 -21.08
N ASN A 67 10.38 15.22 -21.00
CA ASN A 67 9.78 13.97 -21.46
C ASN A 67 8.50 14.24 -22.28
N GLU A 68 8.18 13.32 -23.19
CA GLU A 68 7.04 13.44 -24.13
C GLU A 68 5.66 13.58 -23.45
N TRP A 69 5.54 13.14 -22.20
CA TRP A 69 4.28 13.16 -21.46
C TRP A 69 4.11 14.39 -20.57
N ASN A 70 5.14 15.22 -20.42
CA ASN A 70 5.08 16.37 -19.52
C ASN A 70 4.36 17.55 -20.16
N THR A 71 3.52 18.21 -19.38
CA THR A 71 2.86 19.45 -19.81
C THR A 71 3.75 20.68 -19.59
N ILE A 72 3.30 21.84 -20.13
CA ILE A 72 3.94 23.15 -19.92
C ILE A 72 3.99 23.53 -18.42
N SER A 73 3.10 22.94 -17.61
CA SER A 73 3.04 23.18 -16.17
C SER A 73 4.09 22.39 -15.37
N CYS A 74 4.83 21.49 -16.00
CA CYS A 74 5.91 20.75 -15.35
C CYS A 74 7.04 21.70 -14.96
N TRP A 75 7.42 21.70 -13.69
CA TRP A 75 8.47 22.58 -13.18
C TRP A 75 9.40 21.87 -12.20
N ILE A 76 10.69 22.18 -12.33
CA ILE A 76 11.77 21.70 -11.45
C ILE A 76 12.56 22.92 -11.02
N ASN A 77 12.80 23.01 -9.71
CA ASN A 77 13.77 23.93 -9.13
C ASN A 77 15.18 23.55 -9.61
N ASN A 78 15.69 24.21 -10.64
CA ASN A 78 17.07 24.09 -11.04
C ASN A 78 17.93 25.02 -10.17
N ALA A 79 18.18 24.62 -8.93
CA ALA A 79 19.14 25.31 -8.04
C ALA A 79 20.60 25.05 -8.50
N MET A 80 20.89 25.34 -9.77
CA MET A 80 22.23 25.37 -10.37
C MET A 80 22.80 26.80 -10.46
N GLY A 81 22.10 27.79 -9.88
CA GLY A 81 22.63 29.15 -9.71
C GLY A 81 23.56 29.21 -8.51
N ASN A 82 24.76 29.78 -8.70
CA ASN A 82 25.71 30.10 -7.62
C ASN A 82 25.27 31.29 -6.74
N ASP A 83 24.01 31.73 -6.85
CA ASP A 83 23.50 32.92 -6.16
C ASP A 83 22.41 32.51 -5.14
N PRO A 84 22.67 32.66 -3.83
CA PRO A 84 21.72 32.28 -2.77
C PRO A 84 20.45 33.15 -2.71
N ASP A 85 20.36 34.23 -3.50
CA ASP A 85 19.22 35.15 -3.55
C ASP A 85 18.24 34.87 -4.73
N ASP A 86 18.56 33.97 -5.66
CA ASP A 86 17.65 33.54 -6.74
C ASP A 86 16.71 32.42 -6.27
N VAL A 87 15.82 32.75 -5.34
CA VAL A 87 14.66 31.90 -5.03
C VAL A 87 13.67 32.02 -6.18
N GLU A 88 13.82 31.18 -7.20
CA GLU A 88 12.82 31.07 -8.27
C GLU A 88 11.48 30.61 -7.67
N ILE A 89 10.53 31.54 -7.58
CA ILE A 89 9.20 31.25 -7.07
C ILE A 89 8.50 30.34 -8.09
N PRO A 90 7.94 29.19 -7.67
CA PRO A 90 7.22 28.30 -8.57
C PRO A 90 6.08 29.05 -9.28
N PRO A 91 5.91 28.90 -10.60
CA PRO A 91 4.79 29.48 -11.32
C PRO A 91 3.46 29.00 -10.70
N THR A 92 2.45 29.88 -10.72
CA THR A 92 1.09 29.53 -10.27
C THR A 92 0.54 28.37 -11.10
N GLY A 93 0.28 27.23 -10.44
CA GLY A 93 -0.19 26.01 -11.11
C GLY A 93 0.92 25.06 -11.57
N SER A 94 2.15 25.25 -11.12
CA SER A 94 3.25 24.31 -11.36
C SER A 94 3.00 22.93 -10.76
N VAL A 95 3.43 21.89 -11.48
CA VAL A 95 3.29 20.49 -11.10
C VAL A 95 4.67 19.83 -11.11
N SER A 96 4.93 18.96 -10.14
CA SER A 96 6.20 18.22 -10.08
C SER A 96 6.32 17.18 -11.20
N PRO A 97 7.53 16.88 -11.71
CA PRO A 97 7.74 15.85 -12.72
C PRO A 97 7.27 14.46 -12.26
N ALA A 98 7.31 14.18 -10.95
CA ALA A 98 6.81 12.93 -10.38
C ALA A 98 5.28 12.82 -10.44
N GLN A 99 4.58 13.93 -10.21
CA GLN A 99 3.14 13.98 -10.35
C GLN A 99 2.71 13.88 -11.82
N GLU A 100 3.39 14.60 -12.73
CA GLU A 100 3.17 14.51 -14.19
C GLU A 100 3.40 13.08 -14.71
N PHE A 101 4.47 12.43 -14.27
CA PHE A 101 4.74 11.03 -14.60
C PHE A 101 3.61 10.12 -14.12
N TRP A 102 3.09 10.32 -12.90
CA TRP A 102 1.98 9.52 -12.37
C TRP A 102 0.69 9.74 -13.16
N THR A 103 0.31 11.00 -13.41
CA THR A 103 -0.98 11.36 -14.03
C THR A 103 -1.01 11.10 -15.53
N HIS A 104 0.03 11.49 -16.27
CA HIS A 104 0.02 11.47 -17.74
C HIS A 104 0.69 10.23 -18.32
N LYS A 105 1.74 9.69 -17.67
CA LYS A 105 2.47 8.53 -18.21
C LYS A 105 2.05 7.20 -17.59
N ALA A 106 2.02 7.11 -16.26
CA ALA A 106 1.78 5.86 -15.57
C ALA A 106 0.30 5.45 -15.65
N LEU A 107 -0.60 6.35 -15.23
CA LEU A 107 -2.04 6.10 -15.25
C LEU A 107 -2.71 6.54 -16.55
N ASN A 108 -2.29 7.68 -17.11
CA ASN A 108 -3.00 8.39 -18.18
C ASN A 108 -4.49 8.61 -17.79
N ILE A 109 -4.68 9.42 -16.75
CA ILE A 109 -5.98 9.65 -16.10
C ILE A 109 -6.95 10.31 -17.10
N SER A 110 -8.15 9.75 -17.24
CA SER A 110 -9.24 10.31 -18.05
C SER A 110 -9.85 11.55 -17.39
N GLY A 111 -10.56 12.37 -18.17
CA GLY A 111 -11.12 13.63 -17.69
C GLY A 111 -12.26 13.45 -16.68
N ASP A 112 -13.01 12.35 -16.77
CA ASP A 112 -14.16 12.07 -15.91
C ASP A 112 -14.30 10.58 -15.57
N MET A 113 -15.01 10.28 -14.47
CA MET A 113 -15.28 8.92 -14.01
C MET A 113 -16.17 8.12 -14.99
N ALA A 114 -17.00 8.81 -15.77
CA ALA A 114 -17.81 8.18 -16.81
C ALA A 114 -16.98 7.69 -18.01
N GLU A 115 -15.78 8.26 -18.20
CA GLU A 115 -14.87 7.92 -19.28
C GLU A 115 -13.84 6.90 -18.79
N ILE A 116 -14.07 5.62 -19.10
CA ILE A 116 -13.23 4.49 -18.67
C ILE A 116 -11.81 4.55 -19.28
N GLY A 117 -11.61 5.39 -20.30
CA GLY A 117 -10.30 5.59 -20.95
C GLY A 117 -9.84 4.38 -21.76
N GLN A 118 -8.53 4.24 -21.92
CA GLN A 118 -7.89 3.14 -22.66
C GLN A 118 -7.07 2.26 -21.71
N VAL A 119 -6.94 0.98 -22.05
CA VAL A 119 -6.10 0.03 -21.30
C VAL A 119 -4.62 0.40 -21.50
N GLN A 120 -3.95 0.77 -20.41
CA GLN A 120 -2.51 1.01 -20.42
C GLN A 120 -1.75 -0.33 -20.46
N TRP A 121 -1.23 -0.68 -21.63
CA TRP A 121 -0.56 -1.98 -21.86
C TRP A 121 0.62 -2.26 -20.92
N HIS A 122 1.37 -1.23 -20.54
CA HIS A 122 2.46 -1.36 -19.58
C HIS A 122 1.95 -1.81 -18.20
N LEU A 123 0.84 -1.24 -17.72
CA LEU A 123 0.20 -1.64 -16.48
C LEU A 123 -0.50 -2.99 -16.59
N PHE A 124 -1.08 -3.30 -17.75
CA PHE A 124 -1.67 -4.61 -18.01
C PHE A 124 -0.60 -5.72 -17.92
N GLY A 125 0.59 -5.48 -18.49
CA GLY A 125 1.73 -6.39 -18.38
C GLY A 125 2.20 -6.59 -16.94
N THR A 126 2.36 -5.52 -16.16
CA THR A 126 2.76 -5.64 -14.75
C THR A 126 1.67 -6.25 -13.87
N LEU A 127 0.39 -6.09 -14.24
CA LEU A 127 -0.74 -6.75 -13.58
C LEU A 127 -0.71 -8.27 -13.78
N ILE A 128 -0.47 -8.74 -15.01
CA ILE A 128 -0.28 -10.17 -15.29
C ILE A 128 0.90 -10.71 -14.47
N LEU A 129 2.02 -9.99 -14.45
CA LEU A 129 3.18 -10.39 -13.66
C LEU A 129 2.86 -10.45 -12.16
N ALA A 130 2.12 -9.48 -11.61
CA ALA A 130 1.69 -9.47 -10.22
C ALA A 130 0.88 -10.73 -9.88
N TRP A 131 -0.08 -11.11 -10.73
CA TRP A 131 -0.85 -12.35 -10.56
C TRP A 131 0.01 -13.60 -10.60
N ILE A 132 0.98 -13.67 -11.53
CA ILE A 132 1.93 -14.80 -11.60
C ILE A 132 2.74 -14.88 -10.30
N LEU A 133 3.27 -13.77 -9.80
CA LEU A 133 4.04 -13.73 -8.56
C LEU A 133 3.21 -14.17 -7.35
N VAL A 134 1.99 -13.65 -7.21
CA VAL A 134 1.06 -14.05 -6.14
C VAL A 134 0.74 -15.54 -6.23
N TYR A 135 0.46 -16.06 -7.43
CA TYR A 135 0.25 -17.48 -7.64
C TYR A 135 1.47 -18.31 -7.23
N LEU A 136 2.68 -17.91 -7.63
CA LEU A 136 3.92 -18.60 -7.28
C LEU A 136 4.20 -18.62 -5.77
N VAL A 137 3.79 -17.59 -5.03
CA VAL A 137 3.89 -17.56 -3.56
C VAL A 137 2.90 -18.53 -2.91
N ILE A 138 1.69 -18.68 -3.46
CA ILE A 138 0.59 -19.39 -2.81
C ILE A 138 0.43 -20.85 -3.29
N TYR A 139 0.84 -21.23 -4.51
CA TYR A 139 0.47 -22.52 -5.11
C TYR A 139 0.89 -23.76 -4.30
N LYS A 140 1.95 -23.68 -3.49
CA LYS A 140 2.42 -24.76 -2.61
C LYS A 140 1.70 -24.84 -1.26
N GLY A 141 0.74 -23.94 -1.02
CA GLY A 141 -0.03 -23.85 0.21
C GLY A 141 0.71 -23.14 1.34
N ILE A 142 -0.07 -22.71 2.35
CA ILE A 142 0.36 -21.79 3.41
C ILE A 142 1.56 -22.28 4.21
N HIS A 143 1.70 -23.59 4.42
CA HIS A 143 2.80 -24.18 5.19
C HIS A 143 4.15 -24.05 4.45
N GLN A 144 4.17 -24.13 3.12
CA GLN A 144 5.39 -23.97 2.33
C GLN A 144 5.64 -22.49 2.01
N SER A 145 4.59 -21.71 1.81
CA SER A 145 4.66 -20.25 1.64
C SER A 145 5.29 -19.56 2.85
N GLY A 146 5.17 -20.13 4.05
CA GLY A 146 5.75 -19.58 5.28
C GLY A 146 7.23 -19.20 5.18
N LYS A 147 8.05 -19.98 4.46
CA LYS A 147 9.48 -19.67 4.26
C LYS A 147 9.70 -18.40 3.44
N ILE A 148 8.90 -18.19 2.40
CA ILE A 148 8.95 -16.99 1.55
C ILE A 148 8.42 -15.79 2.32
N ILE A 149 7.36 -15.99 3.11
CA ILE A 149 6.74 -14.95 3.94
C ILE A 149 7.74 -14.39 4.95
N TRP A 150 8.63 -15.20 5.53
CA TRP A 150 9.68 -14.69 6.42
C TRP A 150 10.57 -13.65 5.74
N VAL A 151 10.99 -13.89 4.49
CA VAL A 151 11.79 -12.92 3.73
C VAL A 151 10.95 -11.69 3.39
N MET A 152 9.72 -11.88 2.90
CA MET A 152 8.82 -10.78 2.53
C MET A 152 8.43 -9.89 3.71
N ALA A 153 8.28 -10.46 4.91
CA ALA A 153 7.95 -9.71 6.13
C ALA A 153 9.15 -8.95 6.67
N MET A 154 10.36 -9.51 6.59
CA MET A 154 11.58 -8.86 7.09
C MET A 154 12.13 -7.78 6.16
N PHE A 155 11.98 -7.97 4.84
CA PHE A 155 12.56 -7.05 3.85
C PHE A 155 12.11 -5.58 4.02
N PRO A 156 10.82 -5.25 4.23
CA PRO A 156 10.38 -3.89 4.51
C PRO A 156 11.09 -3.25 5.70
N TYR A 157 11.33 -3.99 6.79
CA TYR A 157 12.03 -3.45 7.97
C TYR A 157 13.49 -3.11 7.67
N VAL A 158 14.17 -3.92 6.84
CA VAL A 158 15.53 -3.63 6.40
C VAL A 158 15.54 -2.34 5.57
N ILE A 159 14.65 -2.21 4.58
CA ILE A 159 14.56 -1.02 3.73
C ILE A 159 14.18 0.21 4.56
N LEU A 160 13.19 0.12 5.45
CA LEU A 160 12.79 1.22 6.33
C LEU A 160 13.95 1.66 7.24
N THR A 161 14.77 0.74 7.73
CA THR A 161 15.94 1.07 8.56
C THR A 161 17.00 1.82 7.75
N ILE A 162 17.27 1.38 6.51
CA ILE A 162 18.20 2.07 5.60
C ILE A 162 17.66 3.47 5.25
N LEU A 163 16.38 3.57 4.88
CA LEU A 163 15.73 4.84 4.56
C LEU A 163 15.66 5.78 5.76
N PHE A 164 15.49 5.24 6.98
CA PHE A 164 15.54 6.03 8.20
C PHE A 164 16.94 6.59 8.45
N GLY A 165 17.98 5.75 8.35
CA GLY A 165 19.37 6.19 8.49
C GLY A 165 19.76 7.23 7.43
N TYR A 166 19.37 7.01 6.18
CA TYR A 166 19.57 7.98 5.10
C TYR A 166 18.76 9.27 5.33
N GLY A 167 17.48 9.15 5.72
CA GLY A 167 16.58 10.25 6.04
C GLY A 167 17.16 11.19 7.10
N LEU A 168 17.77 10.64 8.15
CA LEU A 168 18.43 11.41 9.20
C LEU A 168 19.71 12.13 8.74
N SER A 169 20.35 11.68 7.66
CA SER A 169 21.55 12.31 7.10
C SER A 169 21.25 13.54 6.24
N LEU A 170 19.99 13.73 5.82
CA LEU A 170 19.57 14.86 4.98
C LEU A 170 19.42 16.16 5.80
N PRO A 171 19.77 17.32 5.22
CA PRO A 171 19.50 18.61 5.84
C PRO A 171 17.99 18.82 6.00
N GLY A 172 17.57 19.40 7.13
CA GLY A 172 16.15 19.64 7.44
C GLY A 172 15.38 18.42 7.94
N ALA A 173 16.02 17.26 8.17
CA ALA A 173 15.33 16.06 8.64
C ALA A 173 14.61 16.26 9.99
N PHE A 174 15.20 17.05 10.90
CA PHE A 174 14.60 17.33 12.21
C PHE A 174 13.33 18.17 12.13
N ASP A 175 13.15 19.00 11.11
CA ASP A 175 11.94 19.81 10.93
C ASP A 175 10.74 18.90 10.61
N GLY A 176 10.93 17.91 9.74
CA GLY A 176 9.92 16.90 9.43
C GLY A 176 9.56 16.02 10.64
N ILE A 177 10.56 15.62 11.44
CA ILE A 177 10.35 14.85 12.67
C ILE A 177 9.59 15.68 13.71
N SER A 178 9.99 16.94 13.90
CA SER A 178 9.31 17.85 14.82
C SER A 178 7.85 18.06 14.40
N PHE A 179 7.59 18.27 13.12
CA PHE A 179 6.23 18.40 12.59
C PHE A 179 5.38 17.13 12.85
N TYR A 180 5.94 15.93 12.63
CA TYR A 180 5.21 14.67 12.82
C TYR A 180 4.89 14.37 14.29
N ILE A 181 5.82 14.64 15.21
CA ILE A 181 5.69 14.25 16.63
C ILE A 181 5.00 15.32 17.47
N THR A 182 5.00 16.60 17.05
CA THR A 182 4.43 17.69 17.85
C THR A 182 2.92 17.50 18.04
N PRO A 183 2.46 17.24 19.29
CA PRO A 183 1.07 16.90 19.53
C PRO A 183 0.17 18.14 19.53
N GLN A 184 -0.94 18.06 18.81
CA GLN A 184 -1.97 19.09 18.82
C GLN A 184 -3.13 18.68 19.75
N TRP A 185 -2.98 18.89 21.05
CA TRP A 185 -3.91 18.38 22.08
C TRP A 185 -5.37 18.82 21.93
N HIS A 186 -5.61 20.01 21.36
CA HIS A 186 -6.97 20.52 21.16
C HIS A 186 -7.80 19.63 20.22
N MET A 187 -7.13 19.01 19.25
CA MET A 187 -7.73 18.13 18.26
C MET A 187 -8.35 16.87 18.89
N LEU A 188 -7.79 16.34 20.00
CA LEU A 188 -8.30 15.12 20.66
C LEU A 188 -9.74 15.24 21.18
N LYS A 189 -10.28 16.45 21.30
CA LYS A 189 -11.69 16.69 21.67
C LYS A 189 -12.65 16.39 20.52
N GLU A 190 -12.15 16.31 19.29
CA GLU A 190 -12.95 16.05 18.11
C GLU A 190 -13.24 14.54 17.95
N ALA A 191 -14.52 14.18 17.89
CA ALA A 191 -14.93 12.79 17.70
C ALA A 191 -14.36 12.16 16.41
N LYS A 192 -14.16 12.98 15.36
CA LYS A 192 -13.58 12.55 14.07
C LYS A 192 -12.23 11.86 14.23
N ILE A 193 -11.41 12.29 15.18
CA ILE A 193 -10.06 11.75 15.39
C ILE A 193 -10.12 10.37 16.01
N TRP A 194 -11.03 10.15 16.95
CA TRP A 194 -11.26 8.84 17.54
C TRP A 194 -11.86 7.86 16.54
N VAL A 195 -12.77 8.32 15.68
CA VAL A 195 -13.27 7.51 14.56
C VAL A 195 -12.12 7.12 13.63
N ALA A 196 -11.31 8.08 13.19
CA ALA A 196 -10.15 7.80 12.33
C ALA A 196 -9.14 6.83 12.96
N ALA A 197 -8.83 7.02 14.26
CA ALA A 197 -7.92 6.13 15.00
C ALA A 197 -8.49 4.71 15.13
N GLY A 198 -9.78 4.57 15.45
CA GLY A 198 -10.45 3.28 15.52
C GLY A 198 -10.49 2.58 14.15
N THR A 199 -10.81 3.33 13.10
CA THR A 199 -10.80 2.84 11.71
C THR A 199 -9.41 2.35 11.30
N GLN A 200 -8.36 3.12 11.59
CA GLN A 200 -6.98 2.72 11.31
C GLN A 200 -6.62 1.42 12.03
N LEU A 201 -6.99 1.27 13.30
CA LEU A 201 -6.73 0.06 14.09
C LEU A 201 -7.45 -1.16 13.49
N LEU A 202 -8.74 -1.03 13.18
CA LEU A 202 -9.52 -2.13 12.60
C LEU A 202 -8.96 -2.60 11.25
N PHE A 203 -8.60 -1.68 10.37
CA PHE A 203 -8.03 -2.02 9.06
C PHE A 203 -6.60 -2.56 9.15
N THR A 204 -5.77 -2.05 10.08
CA THR A 204 -4.40 -2.53 10.27
C THR A 204 -4.37 -3.99 10.72
N TYR A 205 -5.27 -4.38 11.64
CA TYR A 205 -5.35 -5.75 12.14
C TYR A 205 -6.26 -6.69 11.32
N GLY A 206 -6.98 -6.15 10.32
CA GLY A 206 -7.88 -6.94 9.46
C GLY A 206 -9.00 -7.65 10.23
N ILE A 207 -9.53 -7.03 11.29
CA ILE A 207 -10.54 -7.61 12.18
C ILE A 207 -11.88 -7.71 11.44
N GLY A 208 -12.60 -8.82 11.61
CA GLY A 208 -13.93 -9.04 11.05
C GLY A 208 -13.95 -9.57 9.62
N ILE A 209 -12.78 -9.76 9.01
CA ILE A 209 -12.64 -10.16 7.60
C ILE A 209 -12.45 -11.68 7.48
N GLY A 210 -12.12 -12.37 8.57
CA GLY A 210 -12.00 -13.84 8.62
C GLY A 210 -10.59 -14.37 8.31
N THR A 211 -9.64 -13.50 7.95
CA THR A 211 -8.22 -13.88 7.75
C THR A 211 -7.60 -14.44 9.02
N ASN A 212 -7.82 -13.79 10.17
CA ASN A 212 -7.29 -14.25 11.45
C ASN A 212 -7.89 -15.60 11.89
N ILE A 213 -9.15 -15.86 11.54
CA ILE A 213 -9.82 -17.15 11.77
C ILE A 213 -9.16 -18.22 10.90
N ALA A 214 -8.95 -17.93 9.61
CA ALA A 214 -8.29 -18.85 8.70
C ALA A 214 -6.82 -19.13 9.09
N LEU A 215 -6.08 -18.13 9.57
CA LEU A 215 -4.72 -18.35 10.09
C LEU A 215 -4.74 -19.21 11.36
N GLY A 216 -5.65 -18.90 12.29
CA GLY A 216 -5.81 -19.68 13.52
C GLY A 216 -6.17 -21.13 13.28
N SER A 217 -6.93 -21.46 12.22
CA SER A 217 -7.34 -22.85 11.95
C SER A 217 -6.20 -23.79 11.58
N TYR A 218 -5.06 -23.25 11.12
CA TYR A 218 -3.84 -24.01 10.86
C TYR A 218 -2.95 -24.18 12.10
N ASN A 219 -3.25 -23.52 13.22
CA ASN A 219 -2.48 -23.70 14.45
C ASN A 219 -2.77 -25.05 15.12
N PRO A 220 -1.77 -25.71 15.72
CA PRO A 220 -2.01 -26.85 16.60
C PRO A 220 -2.92 -26.49 17.78
N THR A 221 -3.75 -27.43 18.24
CA THR A 221 -4.71 -27.20 19.35
C THR A 221 -4.06 -26.69 20.62
N ASN A 222 -2.87 -27.20 20.96
CA ASN A 222 -2.12 -26.84 22.17
C ASN A 222 -1.23 -25.60 21.99
N HIS A 223 -1.27 -24.94 20.83
CA HIS A 223 -0.49 -23.73 20.58
C HIS A 223 -1.04 -22.57 21.42
N ASN A 224 -0.17 -21.81 22.06
CA ASN A 224 -0.59 -20.64 22.82
C ASN A 224 -0.86 -19.47 21.86
N PHE A 225 -2.13 -19.22 21.54
CA PHE A 225 -2.54 -18.12 20.66
C PHE A 225 -2.57 -16.74 21.33
N TYR A 226 -2.41 -16.67 22.65
CA TYR A 226 -2.43 -15.39 23.38
C TYR A 226 -1.10 -14.63 23.26
N ARG A 227 0.00 -15.37 23.08
CA ARG A 227 1.36 -14.84 22.96
C ARG A 227 1.85 -14.96 21.52
#